data_AF-A0A5E4LW98-F1
#
_entry.id   AF-A0A5E4LW98-F1
#
_cell.length_a   1.000
_cell.length_b   1.000
_cell.length_c   1.000
_cell.angle_alpha   90.00
_cell.angle_beta   90.00
_cell.angle_gamma   90.00
#
_symmetry.space_group_name_H-M   'P 1'
#
loop_
_entity.id
_entity.type
_entity.pdbx_description
1 polymer ?
#
loop_
_entity_poly.entity_id
_entity_poly.type
_entity_poly.pdbx_seq_one_letter_code
_entity_poly.pdbx_strand_id
1 'polypeptide(L)'
;MRLFEFAGNPQEMIQRNLTEFMPVLKEGLPKPNFKVVNHTKMNYLGMCQWKVFFYPKIKEVKADETTTIFLEKAIFGDENTFRRVLAHELCHHEHDLTVKKDYLDQHGFETFNYVFGNKQQDHGPSWLKIAEKFNVKYGKNFVTATSDASYQIETTNKPFYLLIGYYHDKNYLLQYSITMAGRQLNFVDSIGGFPFKVVTTNNRHLLNNVPRIGSKSWTAIYKDNPYFKVIDDLWNHGNVILHKY
;
A
#
# COMPACT_ATOMS: atom_id res chain seq x y z
N MET A 1 -1.44 -27.82 0.48
CA MET A 1 -0.52 -27.13 1.40
C MET A 1 -1.30 -25.98 2.05
N ARG A 2 -1.65 -26.10 3.33
CA ARG A 2 -2.45 -25.11 4.07
C ARG A 2 -1.56 -23.95 4.50
N LEU A 3 -1.36 -22.98 3.61
CA LEU A 3 -0.84 -21.68 4.00
C LEU A 3 -1.99 -20.93 4.71
N PHE A 4 -1.71 -20.23 5.81
CA PHE A 4 -2.64 -19.38 6.59
C PHE A 4 -3.41 -20.00 7.78
N GLU A 5 -2.98 -21.09 8.41
CA GLU A 5 -3.49 -21.45 9.76
C GLU A 5 -2.74 -20.71 10.89
N PHE A 6 -1.64 -20.01 10.59
CA PHE A 6 -0.99 -19.05 11.50
C PHE A 6 -1.18 -17.63 10.97
N ALA A 7 -2.28 -16.99 11.35
CA ALA A 7 -2.34 -15.54 11.44
C ALA A 7 -3.40 -15.22 12.49
N GLY A 8 -2.97 -14.92 13.71
CA GLY A 8 -3.84 -14.30 14.69
C GLY A 8 -4.50 -13.06 14.07
N ASN A 9 -5.62 -12.64 14.64
CA ASN A 9 -6.31 -11.43 14.23
C ASN A 9 -5.29 -10.26 14.10
N PRO A 10 -5.09 -9.63 12.92
CA PRO A 10 -4.08 -8.59 12.73
C PRO A 10 -4.16 -7.49 13.79
N GLN A 11 -5.36 -7.16 14.24
CA GLN A 11 -5.61 -6.19 15.30
C GLN A 11 -5.03 -6.64 16.64
N GLU A 12 -5.17 -7.91 17.01
CA GLU A 12 -4.59 -8.45 18.25
C GLU A 12 -3.06 -8.44 18.19
N MET A 13 -2.48 -8.81 17.05
CA MET A 13 -1.03 -8.73 16.84
C MET A 13 -0.53 -7.29 16.97
N ILE A 14 -1.22 -6.31 16.36
CA ILE A 14 -0.90 -4.89 16.53
C ILE A 14 -0.96 -4.49 18.00
N GLN A 15 -2.06 -4.78 18.70
CA GLN A 15 -2.21 -4.35 20.09
C GLN A 15 -1.17 -4.97 21.02
N ARG A 16 -0.88 -6.27 20.85
CA ARG A 16 0.15 -6.97 21.62
C ARG A 16 1.51 -6.28 21.48
N ASN A 17 1.90 -5.98 20.25
CA ASN A 17 3.21 -5.38 19.97
C ASN A 17 3.25 -3.89 20.36
N LEU A 18 2.13 -3.16 20.31
CA LEU A 18 2.08 -1.78 20.79
C LEU A 18 2.31 -1.65 22.29
N THR A 19 1.76 -2.56 23.10
CA THR A 19 2.03 -2.60 24.54
C THR A 19 3.52 -2.72 24.83
N GLU A 20 4.25 -3.43 23.97
CA GLU A 20 5.70 -3.64 24.11
C GLU A 20 6.53 -2.48 23.53
N PHE A 21 6.10 -1.89 22.41
CA PHE A 21 6.88 -0.93 21.62
C PHE A 21 6.62 0.52 21.99
N MET A 22 5.41 0.91 22.35
CA MET A 22 5.12 2.30 22.75
C MET A 22 6.00 2.79 23.92
N PRO A 23 6.32 1.98 24.94
CA PRO A 23 7.24 2.40 26.01
C PRO A 23 8.68 2.67 25.56
N VAL A 24 9.07 2.29 24.34
CA VAL A 24 10.40 2.60 23.77
C VAL A 24 10.43 4.02 23.20
N LEU A 25 9.27 4.55 22.84
CA LEU A 25 9.13 5.91 22.32
C LEU A 25 9.16 6.95 23.46
N LYS A 26 9.16 8.24 23.10
CA LYS A 26 8.96 9.33 24.06
C LYS A 26 7.66 9.14 24.85
N GLU A 27 7.73 9.33 26.16
CA GLU A 27 6.57 9.24 27.05
C GLU A 27 5.49 10.28 26.68
N GLY A 28 4.23 9.90 26.87
CA GLY A 28 3.07 10.78 26.66
C GLY A 28 2.60 10.88 25.20
N LEU A 29 3.22 10.18 24.26
CA LEU A 29 2.74 10.13 22.88
C LEU A 29 1.38 9.42 22.78
N PRO A 30 0.44 9.97 21.98
CA PRO A 30 -0.84 9.31 21.73
C PRO A 30 -0.61 8.03 20.93
N LYS A 31 -1.48 7.02 21.10
CA LYS A 31 -1.40 5.82 20.28
C LYS A 31 -1.69 6.18 18.80
N PRO A 32 -0.96 5.63 17.83
CA PRO A 32 -1.28 5.79 16.42
C PRO A 32 -2.57 5.03 16.05
N ASN A 33 -3.23 5.51 15.00
CA ASN A 33 -4.30 4.77 14.34
C ASN A 33 -3.69 3.73 13.39
N PHE A 34 -4.39 2.61 13.16
CA PHE A 34 -3.90 1.55 12.28
C PHE A 34 -4.85 1.20 11.15
N LYS A 35 -4.28 0.93 9.98
CA LYS A 35 -5.01 0.37 8.82
C LYS A 35 -4.22 -0.77 8.20
N VAL A 36 -4.84 -1.94 8.12
CA VAL A 36 -4.30 -3.05 7.34
C VAL A 36 -4.68 -2.83 5.88
N VAL A 37 -3.68 -2.73 5.02
CA VAL A 37 -3.83 -2.54 3.57
C VAL A 37 -3.43 -3.82 2.84
N ASN A 38 -3.78 -3.90 1.56
CA ASN A 38 -3.41 -5.03 0.70
C ASN A 38 -3.22 -4.49 -0.72
N HIS A 39 -2.08 -3.85 -0.96
CA HIS A 39 -1.80 -3.22 -2.24
C HIS A 39 -1.42 -4.23 -3.33
N THR A 40 -1.57 -3.79 -4.58
CA THR A 40 -1.36 -4.61 -5.78
C THR A 40 0.06 -4.51 -6.32
N LYS A 41 0.69 -3.37 -6.08
CA LYS A 41 2.10 -3.07 -6.25
C LYS A 41 2.58 -2.53 -4.91
N MET A 42 3.24 -3.38 -4.14
CA MET A 42 3.79 -2.97 -2.85
C MET A 42 5.08 -2.21 -3.13
N ASN A 43 5.05 -0.89 -2.94
CA ASN A 43 6.25 -0.07 -2.94
C ASN A 43 6.78 0.15 -1.51
N TYR A 44 6.04 -0.28 -0.50
CA TYR A 44 6.37 -0.22 0.92
C TYR A 44 5.60 -1.32 1.67
N LEU A 45 6.10 -1.72 2.84
CA LEU A 45 5.44 -2.68 3.74
C LEU A 45 4.69 -1.99 4.88
N GLY A 46 5.14 -0.79 5.23
CA GLY A 46 4.56 0.10 6.21
C GLY A 46 4.56 1.54 5.68
N MET A 47 3.66 2.36 6.22
CA MET A 47 3.69 3.81 6.02
C MET A 47 3.06 4.51 7.22
N CYS A 48 3.79 5.44 7.83
CA CYS A 48 3.27 6.38 8.80
C CYS A 48 2.82 7.67 8.09
N GLN A 49 1.62 8.14 8.40
CA GLN A 49 1.08 9.39 7.90
C GLN A 49 0.61 10.28 9.03
N TRP A 50 1.25 11.44 9.18
CA TRP A 50 0.72 12.58 9.91
C TRP A 50 0.11 13.58 8.93
N LYS A 51 -1.14 14.01 9.17
CA LYS A 51 -1.82 14.93 8.25
C LYS A 51 -1.75 16.35 8.78
N VAL A 52 -1.31 17.23 7.89
CA VAL A 52 -1.31 18.68 8.07
C VAL A 52 -2.18 19.27 6.97
N PHE A 53 -3.13 20.10 7.36
CA PHE A 53 -4.09 20.77 6.51
C PHE A 53 -3.85 22.27 6.56
N PHE A 54 -3.69 22.89 5.40
CA PHE A 54 -3.67 24.34 5.28
C PHE A 54 -4.95 24.81 4.60
N TYR A 55 -5.60 25.81 5.18
CA TYR A 55 -6.84 26.42 4.67
C TYR A 55 -6.52 27.84 4.18
N PRO A 56 -6.15 28.03 2.89
CA PRO A 56 -5.60 29.30 2.40
C PRO A 56 -6.55 30.48 2.55
N LYS A 57 -7.86 30.23 2.41
CA LYS A 57 -8.90 31.27 2.50
C LYS A 57 -8.97 31.93 3.87
N ILE A 58 -8.69 31.19 4.93
CA ILE A 58 -8.76 31.66 6.32
C ILE A 58 -7.39 31.66 7.00
N LYS A 59 -6.32 31.35 6.25
CA LYS A 59 -4.93 31.23 6.74
C LYS A 59 -4.79 30.38 8.00
N GLU A 60 -5.61 29.34 8.12
CA GLU A 60 -5.61 28.43 9.26
C GLU A 60 -4.80 27.17 8.91
N VAL A 61 -4.04 26.66 9.87
CA VAL A 61 -3.32 25.39 9.79
C VAL A 61 -3.91 24.46 10.83
N LYS A 62 -4.26 23.24 10.44
CA LYS A 62 -4.66 22.17 11.36
C LYS A 62 -3.75 20.98 11.14
N ALA A 63 -3.40 20.29 12.21
CA ALA A 63 -2.70 19.03 12.12
C ALA A 63 -3.41 17.99 12.99
N ASP A 64 -3.36 16.73 12.57
CA ASP A 64 -3.92 15.64 13.37
C ASP A 64 -3.15 15.51 14.71
N GLU A 65 -3.83 15.12 15.78
CA GLU A 65 -3.18 14.91 17.08
C GLU A 65 -2.33 13.65 17.13
N THR A 66 -2.51 12.73 16.18
CA THR A 66 -1.77 11.47 16.09
C THR A 66 -1.53 11.10 14.63
N THR A 67 -0.76 10.05 14.38
CA THR A 67 -0.52 9.53 13.02
C THR A 67 -1.43 8.35 12.71
N THR A 68 -1.53 8.00 11.42
CA THR A 68 -2.08 6.72 10.96
C THR A 68 -0.95 5.87 10.36
N ILE A 69 -0.77 4.67 10.89
CA ILE A 69 0.16 3.67 10.37
C ILE A 69 -0.62 2.68 9.48
N PHE A 70 -0.18 2.55 8.24
CA PHE A 70 -0.68 1.59 7.27
C PHE A 70 0.29 0.41 7.21
N LEU A 71 -0.22 -0.82 7.33
CA LEU A 71 0.60 -2.04 7.30
C LEU A 71 0.09 -2.99 6.23
N GLU A 72 0.98 -3.53 5.40
CA GLU A 72 0.61 -4.52 4.40
C GLU A 72 0.17 -5.84 5.04
N LYS A 73 -0.98 -6.35 4.63
CA LYS A 73 -1.55 -7.60 5.16
C LYS A 73 -0.59 -8.78 5.09
N ALA A 74 0.28 -8.80 4.08
CA ALA A 74 1.18 -9.90 3.83
C ALA A 74 2.28 -10.07 4.91
N ILE A 75 2.66 -9.01 5.62
CA ILE A 75 3.70 -9.11 6.66
C ILE A 75 3.22 -9.84 7.91
N PHE A 76 1.89 -9.98 8.12
CA PHE A 76 1.33 -10.63 9.31
C PHE A 76 1.57 -12.15 9.35
N GLY A 77 2.02 -12.75 8.24
CA GLY A 77 2.46 -14.15 8.20
C GLY A 77 3.90 -14.36 8.69
N ASP A 78 4.68 -13.29 8.87
CA ASP A 78 6.05 -13.30 9.39
C ASP A 78 6.14 -12.33 10.57
N GLU A 79 6.12 -12.86 11.79
CA GLU A 79 6.14 -12.03 13.00
C GLU A 79 7.38 -11.15 13.09
N ASN A 80 8.54 -11.61 12.61
CA ASN A 80 9.77 -10.82 12.67
C ASN A 80 9.69 -9.63 11.72
N THR A 81 9.27 -9.85 10.48
CA THR A 81 9.07 -8.75 9.52
C THR A 81 8.00 -7.79 10.01
N PHE A 82 6.86 -8.29 10.48
CA PHE A 82 5.80 -7.45 11.05
C PHE A 82 6.33 -6.55 12.17
N ARG A 83 7.09 -7.11 13.11
CA ARG A 83 7.66 -6.37 14.24
C ARG A 83 8.63 -5.29 13.80
N ARG A 84 9.52 -5.60 12.86
CA ARG A 84 10.53 -4.64 12.36
C ARG A 84 9.88 -3.50 11.59
N VAL A 85 8.92 -3.81 10.71
CA VAL A 85 8.13 -2.80 9.99
C VAL A 85 7.34 -1.94 10.97
N LEU A 86 6.64 -2.53 11.94
CA LEU A 86 5.89 -1.76 12.95
C LEU A 86 6.81 -0.83 13.75
N ALA A 87 7.98 -1.30 14.20
CA ALA A 87 8.94 -0.48 14.92
C ALA A 87 9.49 0.68 14.05
N HIS A 88 9.75 0.43 12.76
CA HIS A 88 10.14 1.46 11.81
C HIS A 88 9.07 2.56 11.69
N GLU A 89 7.80 2.18 11.50
CA GLU A 89 6.70 3.16 11.41
C GLU A 89 6.45 3.90 12.72
N LEU A 90 6.68 3.26 13.87
CA LEU A 90 6.63 3.92 15.17
C LEU A 90 7.76 4.96 15.35
N CYS A 91 8.91 4.78 14.72
CA CYS A 91 9.95 5.80 14.69
C CYS A 91 9.48 7.04 13.92
N HIS A 92 8.80 6.85 12.79
CA HIS A 92 8.16 7.96 12.07
C HIS A 92 7.05 8.62 12.89
N HIS A 93 6.26 7.85 13.64
CA HIS A 93 5.23 8.38 14.51
C HIS A 93 5.80 9.34 15.58
N GLU A 94 6.83 8.94 16.34
CA GLU A 94 7.48 9.84 17.30
C GLU A 94 8.10 11.05 16.58
N HIS A 95 8.79 10.84 15.46
CA HIS A 95 9.42 11.92 14.72
C HIS A 95 8.40 12.97 14.24
N ASP A 96 7.27 12.54 13.69
CA ASP A 96 6.25 13.44 13.19
C ASP A 96 5.62 14.26 14.34
N LEU A 97 5.32 13.63 15.48
CA LEU A 97 4.64 14.29 16.59
C LEU A 97 5.55 15.10 17.51
N THR A 98 6.87 14.94 17.43
CA THR A 98 7.82 15.64 18.30
C THR A 98 8.77 16.58 17.57
N VAL A 99 9.07 16.31 16.29
CA VAL A 99 9.99 17.15 15.50
C VAL A 99 9.20 17.95 14.48
N LYS A 100 8.39 17.27 13.66
CA LYS A 100 7.61 17.96 12.61
C LYS A 100 6.53 18.86 13.21
N LYS A 101 5.85 18.43 14.28
CA LYS A 101 4.86 19.25 15.00
C LYS A 101 5.50 20.49 15.63
N ASP A 102 6.55 20.33 16.42
CA ASP A 102 7.27 21.47 17.02
C ASP A 102 7.79 22.45 15.94
N TYR A 103 8.30 21.94 14.82
CA TYR A 103 8.75 22.78 13.71
C TYR A 103 7.59 23.54 13.04
N LEU A 104 6.45 22.88 12.83
CA LEU A 104 5.25 23.52 12.28
C LEU A 104 4.76 24.65 13.20
N ASP A 105 4.74 24.42 14.51
CA ASP A 105 4.28 25.39 15.51
C ASP A 105 5.22 26.61 15.59
N GLN A 106 6.54 26.39 15.45
CA GLN A 106 7.56 27.46 15.53
C GLN A 106 7.67 28.30 14.26
N HIS A 107 7.55 27.68 13.08
CA HIS A 107 7.89 28.31 11.81
C HIS A 107 6.70 28.52 10.86
N GLY A 108 5.54 27.94 11.18
CA GLY A 108 4.36 28.01 10.33
C GLY A 108 4.43 27.12 9.10
N PHE A 109 3.29 27.04 8.39
CA PHE A 109 3.08 26.04 7.33
C PHE A 109 3.95 26.24 6.08
N GLU A 110 4.23 27.47 5.66
CA GLU A 110 5.00 27.72 4.44
C GLU A 110 6.43 27.19 4.58
N THR A 111 7.11 27.54 5.66
CA THR A 111 8.46 27.04 5.97
C THR A 111 8.44 25.54 6.25
N PHE A 112 7.46 25.04 6.99
CA PHE A 112 7.26 23.61 7.19
C PHE A 112 7.16 22.84 5.86
N ASN A 113 6.32 23.31 4.94
CA ASN A 113 6.11 22.66 3.65
C ASN A 113 7.35 22.77 2.75
N TYR A 114 8.11 23.85 2.84
CA TYR A 114 9.39 23.97 2.13
C TYR A 114 10.40 22.90 2.59
N VAL A 115 10.51 22.69 3.91
CA VAL A 115 11.49 21.75 4.51
C VAL A 115 11.03 20.30 4.40
N PHE A 116 9.77 20.01 4.70
CA PHE A 116 9.24 18.63 4.81
C PHE A 116 8.33 18.22 3.66
N GLY A 117 7.88 19.14 2.80
CA GLY A 117 7.01 18.82 1.66
C GLY A 117 7.77 18.15 0.51
N ASN A 118 9.08 18.41 0.40
CA ASN A 118 9.97 17.71 -0.50
C ASN A 118 10.49 16.44 0.19
N LYS A 119 9.93 15.29 -0.17
CA LYS A 119 10.12 13.95 0.43
C LYS A 119 11.54 13.36 0.38
N GLN A 120 12.59 14.18 0.32
CA GLN A 120 13.95 13.70 0.05
C GLN A 120 14.68 13.12 1.27
N GLN A 121 14.23 13.34 2.50
CA GLN A 121 14.89 12.78 3.69
C GLN A 121 13.89 12.46 4.83
N ASP A 122 13.24 11.29 4.77
CA ASP A 122 12.36 10.83 5.85
C ASP A 122 13.12 10.16 7.03
N HIS A 123 14.45 9.93 6.91
CA HIS A 123 15.29 9.24 7.91
C HIS A 123 16.49 10.07 8.40
N GLY A 124 16.26 11.35 8.71
CA GLY A 124 17.30 12.25 9.22
C GLY A 124 17.84 11.90 10.63
N PRO A 125 18.79 12.69 11.18
CA PRO A 125 19.43 12.41 12.47
C PRO A 125 18.47 12.21 13.65
N SER A 126 17.37 12.98 13.69
CA SER A 126 16.32 12.84 14.69
C SER A 126 15.64 11.47 14.63
N TRP A 127 15.31 11.00 13.42
CA TRP A 127 14.73 9.67 13.22
C TRP A 127 15.71 8.56 13.59
N LEU A 128 16.98 8.68 13.19
CA LEU A 128 18.03 7.71 13.54
C LEU A 128 18.20 7.56 15.05
N LYS A 129 18.11 8.67 15.80
CA LYS A 129 18.15 8.65 17.26
C LYS A 129 16.98 7.88 17.88
N ILE A 130 15.79 7.94 17.28
CA ILE A 130 14.61 7.19 17.72
C ILE A 130 14.79 5.70 17.40
N ALA A 131 15.23 5.38 16.18
CA ALA A 131 15.52 4.00 15.75
C ALA A 131 16.57 3.33 16.65
N GLU A 132 17.58 4.08 17.11
CA GLU A 132 18.59 3.55 18.01
C GLU A 132 18.02 3.05 19.35
N LYS A 133 16.95 3.68 19.87
CA LYS A 133 16.26 3.19 21.09
C LYS A 133 15.76 1.76 20.90
N PHE A 134 15.20 1.46 19.72
CA PHE A 134 14.77 0.11 19.37
C PHE A 134 15.96 -0.83 19.17
N ASN A 135 17.01 -0.38 18.49
CA ASN A 135 18.21 -1.22 18.25
C ASN A 135 18.94 -1.58 19.54
N VAL A 136 18.99 -0.68 20.53
CA VAL A 136 19.54 -0.97 21.86
C VAL A 136 18.72 -2.05 22.56
N LYS A 137 17.39 -1.99 22.48
CA LYS A 137 16.50 -2.92 23.20
C LYS A 137 16.37 -4.29 22.52
N TYR A 138 16.27 -4.33 21.19
CA TYR A 138 15.94 -5.53 20.42
C TYR A 138 17.10 -6.09 19.59
N GLY A 139 18.27 -5.45 19.64
CA GLY A 139 19.47 -5.87 18.94
C GLY A 139 19.82 -4.98 17.75
N LYS A 140 21.10 -4.99 17.39
CA LYS A 140 21.65 -4.17 16.30
C LYS A 140 20.89 -4.42 14.99
N ASN A 141 20.57 -3.34 14.27
CA ASN A 141 19.85 -3.36 12.99
C ASN A 141 18.41 -3.91 13.05
N PHE A 142 17.79 -3.93 14.23
CA PHE A 142 16.37 -4.27 14.36
C PHE A 142 15.51 -3.29 13.53
N VAL A 143 15.74 -1.98 13.67
CA VAL A 143 15.20 -0.91 12.80
C VAL A 143 16.33 -0.34 11.94
N THR A 144 16.10 -0.32 10.63
CA THR A 144 16.96 0.33 9.63
C THR A 144 16.15 1.26 8.74
N ALA A 145 16.81 2.16 7.98
CA ALA A 145 16.12 3.09 7.07
C ALA A 145 15.27 2.38 5.99
N THR A 146 15.61 1.13 5.65
CA THR A 146 14.87 0.34 4.66
C THR A 146 14.07 -0.81 5.27
N SER A 147 14.20 -1.06 6.58
CA SER A 147 13.60 -2.16 7.37
C SER A 147 12.84 -3.19 6.53
N ASP A 148 13.53 -4.25 6.13
CA ASP A 148 12.97 -5.34 5.32
C ASP A 148 12.51 -4.95 3.90
N ALA A 149 13.13 -3.95 3.27
CA ALA A 149 12.93 -3.65 1.85
C ALA A 149 13.26 -4.83 0.92
N SER A 150 14.10 -5.77 1.37
CA SER A 150 14.39 -7.02 0.67
C SER A 150 13.38 -8.12 0.97
N TYR A 151 12.40 -7.90 1.86
CA TYR A 151 11.32 -8.83 2.12
C TYR A 151 10.46 -8.91 0.86
N GLN A 152 10.88 -9.83 0.00
CA GLN A 152 10.08 -10.34 -1.07
C GLN A 152 9.04 -11.24 -0.41
N ILE A 153 7.89 -10.66 -0.12
CA ILE A 153 6.68 -11.45 -0.23
C ILE A 153 6.74 -12.01 -1.64
N GLU A 154 6.54 -13.31 -1.82
CA GLU A 154 6.21 -13.86 -3.13
C GLU A 154 5.03 -13.03 -3.68
N THR A 155 5.35 -11.99 -4.44
CA THR A 155 4.37 -11.05 -4.99
C THR A 155 3.64 -11.70 -6.17
N THR A 156 3.85 -12.99 -6.40
CA THR A 156 3.80 -13.56 -7.74
C THR A 156 2.75 -14.66 -7.92
N ASN A 157 2.04 -15.12 -6.89
CA ASN A 157 1.00 -16.15 -7.11
C ASN A 157 -0.42 -15.79 -6.73
N LYS A 158 -0.71 -14.62 -6.12
CA LYS A 158 -2.11 -14.28 -5.86
C LYS A 158 -2.79 -13.90 -7.19
N PRO A 159 -3.74 -14.73 -7.69
CA PRO A 159 -4.41 -14.42 -8.93
C PRO A 159 -5.19 -13.12 -8.77
N PHE A 160 -5.31 -12.38 -9.87
CA PHE A 160 -6.16 -11.23 -9.99
C PHE A 160 -7.11 -11.41 -11.18
N TYR A 161 -8.19 -10.66 -11.16
CA TYR A 161 -9.19 -10.63 -12.22
C TYR A 161 -8.74 -9.65 -13.30
N LEU A 162 -8.65 -10.11 -14.53
CA LEU A 162 -8.40 -9.30 -15.71
C LEU A 162 -9.66 -9.30 -16.56
N LEU A 163 -10.26 -8.13 -16.73
CA LEU A 163 -11.33 -7.89 -17.68
C LEU A 163 -10.70 -7.57 -19.03
N ILE A 164 -10.94 -8.46 -19.99
CA ILE A 164 -10.47 -8.38 -21.37
C ILE A 164 -11.68 -8.09 -22.24
N GLY A 165 -11.72 -6.92 -22.88
CA GLY A 165 -12.67 -6.58 -23.93
C GLY A 165 -12.07 -6.85 -25.30
N TYR A 166 -12.84 -7.42 -26.22
CA TYR A 166 -12.45 -7.59 -27.61
C TYR A 166 -12.87 -6.35 -28.41
N TYR A 167 -11.88 -5.62 -28.92
CA TYR A 167 -12.07 -4.47 -29.81
C TYR A 167 -11.54 -4.83 -31.21
N HIS A 168 -12.14 -4.26 -32.25
CA HIS A 168 -11.91 -4.56 -33.67
C HIS A 168 -10.47 -5.01 -34.05
N ASP A 169 -10.37 -5.91 -35.04
CA ASP A 169 -9.11 -6.46 -35.57
C ASP A 169 -8.23 -7.21 -34.57
N LYS A 170 -8.84 -7.85 -33.56
CA LYS A 170 -8.18 -8.56 -32.47
C LYS A 170 -7.38 -7.65 -31.53
N ASN A 171 -7.78 -6.40 -31.35
CA ASN A 171 -7.19 -5.57 -30.30
C ASN A 171 -7.90 -5.81 -28.98
N TYR A 172 -7.17 -5.74 -27.87
CA TYR A 172 -7.74 -6.01 -26.54
C TYR A 172 -7.86 -4.72 -25.72
N LEU A 173 -8.91 -4.62 -24.92
CA LEU A 173 -9.08 -3.57 -23.91
C LEU A 173 -8.96 -4.21 -22.52
N LEU A 174 -8.10 -3.66 -21.67
CA LEU A 174 -7.82 -4.22 -20.36
C LEU A 174 -8.29 -3.31 -19.22
N GLN A 175 -8.85 -3.95 -18.21
CA GLN A 175 -8.99 -3.44 -16.84
C GLN A 175 -8.70 -4.58 -15.84
N TYR A 176 -8.29 -4.26 -14.61
CA TYR A 176 -7.97 -5.29 -13.61
C TYR A 176 -8.66 -5.08 -12.27
N SER A 177 -8.78 -6.14 -11.47
CA SER A 177 -9.09 -6.04 -10.04
C SER A 177 -8.45 -7.17 -9.25
N ILE A 178 -8.08 -6.95 -7.99
CA ILE A 178 -7.59 -8.02 -7.10
C ILE A 178 -8.74 -8.81 -6.47
N THR A 179 -9.88 -8.16 -6.32
CA THR A 179 -11.11 -8.72 -5.74
C THR A 179 -12.29 -8.21 -6.56
N MET A 180 -13.31 -9.02 -6.82
CA MET A 180 -14.52 -8.54 -7.46
C MET A 180 -15.51 -8.05 -6.39
N ALA A 181 -15.42 -6.77 -6.04
CA ALA A 181 -16.41 -6.15 -5.14
C ALA A 181 -17.73 -5.90 -5.88
N GLY A 182 -18.85 -5.76 -5.14
CA GLY A 182 -20.19 -5.58 -5.73
C GLY A 182 -20.27 -4.45 -6.77
N ARG A 183 -19.62 -3.32 -6.52
CA ARG A 183 -19.54 -2.21 -7.50
C ARG A 183 -18.88 -2.62 -8.82
N GLN A 184 -17.87 -3.48 -8.77
CA GLN A 184 -17.13 -3.92 -9.95
C GLN A 184 -17.89 -4.99 -10.72
N LEU A 185 -18.61 -5.87 -10.02
CA LEU A 185 -19.56 -6.81 -10.64
C LEU A 185 -20.65 -6.04 -11.40
N ASN A 186 -21.31 -5.08 -10.74
CA ASN A 186 -22.32 -4.24 -11.38
C ASN A 186 -21.77 -3.48 -12.60
N PHE A 187 -20.53 -3.00 -12.53
CA PHE A 187 -19.87 -2.39 -13.68
C PHE A 187 -19.72 -3.39 -14.83
N VAL A 188 -19.19 -4.58 -14.55
CA VAL A 188 -19.02 -5.63 -15.56
C VAL A 188 -20.36 -6.02 -16.20
N ASP A 189 -21.42 -6.16 -15.41
CA ASP A 189 -22.77 -6.47 -15.90
C ASP A 189 -23.35 -5.37 -16.81
N SER A 190 -22.98 -4.11 -16.52
CA SER A 190 -23.40 -2.95 -17.30
C SER A 190 -22.66 -2.79 -18.63
N ILE A 191 -21.57 -3.52 -18.86
CA ILE A 191 -20.83 -3.45 -20.12
C ILE A 191 -21.70 -4.00 -21.25
N GLY A 192 -21.81 -3.19 -22.30
CA GLY A 192 -22.40 -3.54 -23.59
C GLY A 192 -21.59 -2.92 -24.72
N GLY A 193 -21.86 -3.35 -25.94
CA GLY A 193 -21.25 -2.79 -27.15
C GLY A 193 -20.02 -3.53 -27.67
N PHE A 194 -19.48 -4.52 -26.94
CA PHE A 194 -18.46 -5.45 -27.45
C PHE A 194 -18.35 -6.72 -26.58
N PRO A 195 -17.83 -7.83 -27.13
CA PRO A 195 -17.59 -9.06 -26.37
C PRO A 195 -16.51 -8.88 -25.29
N PHE A 196 -16.70 -9.46 -24.11
CA PHE A 196 -15.69 -9.41 -23.05
C PHE A 196 -15.62 -10.70 -22.22
N LYS A 197 -14.49 -10.87 -21.53
CA LYS A 197 -14.22 -11.95 -20.57
C LYS A 197 -13.56 -11.40 -19.31
N VAL A 198 -13.94 -11.89 -18.15
CA VAL A 198 -13.20 -11.75 -16.91
C VAL A 198 -12.46 -13.06 -16.67
N VAL A 199 -11.13 -13.01 -16.66
CA VAL A 199 -10.27 -14.17 -16.42
C VAL A 199 -9.44 -13.98 -15.16
N THR A 200 -8.95 -15.07 -14.58
CA THR A 200 -7.93 -14.99 -13.52
C THR A 200 -6.53 -15.22 -14.07
N THR A 201 -5.57 -14.42 -13.64
CA THR A 201 -4.14 -14.62 -13.94
C THR A 201 -3.27 -14.16 -12.76
N ASN A 202 -2.07 -14.70 -12.63
CA ASN A 202 -1.03 -14.24 -11.72
C ASN A 202 0.04 -13.38 -12.44
N ASN A 203 -0.06 -13.17 -13.75
CA ASN A 203 0.93 -12.42 -14.53
C ASN A 203 0.89 -10.91 -14.23
N ARG A 204 1.71 -10.47 -13.27
CA ARG A 204 1.74 -9.08 -12.78
C ARG A 204 2.21 -8.05 -13.80
N HIS A 205 2.93 -8.46 -14.85
CA HIS A 205 3.37 -7.51 -15.89
C HIS A 205 2.18 -6.86 -16.61
N LEU A 206 1.03 -7.54 -16.62
CA LEU A 206 -0.23 -7.03 -17.17
C LEU A 206 -0.87 -5.93 -16.29
N LEU A 207 -0.36 -5.64 -15.09
CA LEU A 207 -0.85 -4.54 -14.25
C LEU A 207 -0.16 -3.20 -14.56
N ASN A 208 0.79 -3.16 -15.49
CA ASN A 208 1.48 -1.93 -15.86
C ASN A 208 0.57 -1.06 -16.74
N ASN A 209 0.23 0.13 -16.23
CA ASN A 209 -0.64 1.09 -16.89
C ASN A 209 -2.04 0.56 -17.25
N VAL A 210 -2.50 -0.53 -16.62
CA VAL A 210 -3.87 -1.03 -16.76
C VAL A 210 -4.74 -0.43 -15.66
N PRO A 211 -5.86 0.24 -15.97
CA PRO A 211 -6.74 0.81 -14.96
C PRO A 211 -7.55 -0.25 -14.21
N ARG A 212 -8.10 0.12 -13.06
CA ARG A 212 -8.97 -0.76 -12.29
C ARG A 212 -10.33 -0.96 -12.98
N ILE A 213 -10.94 -2.13 -12.79
CA ILE A 213 -12.33 -2.40 -13.22
C ILE A 213 -13.26 -1.35 -12.61
N GLY A 214 -14.07 -0.72 -13.46
CA GLY A 214 -14.94 0.40 -13.09
C GLY A 214 -14.34 1.79 -13.32
N SER A 215 -13.11 1.87 -13.84
CA SER A 215 -12.55 3.12 -14.35
C SER A 215 -13.25 3.55 -15.64
N LYS A 216 -13.25 4.86 -15.92
CA LYS A 216 -13.70 5.42 -17.21
C LYS A 216 -12.70 5.14 -18.35
N SER A 217 -11.47 4.77 -18.02
CA SER A 217 -10.40 4.49 -18.98
C SER A 217 -10.16 3.01 -19.18
N TRP A 218 -9.66 2.65 -20.35
CA TRP A 218 -9.23 1.30 -20.72
C TRP A 218 -7.80 1.36 -21.24
N THR A 219 -7.07 0.26 -21.09
CA THR A 219 -5.76 0.12 -21.75
C THR A 219 -5.91 -0.71 -22.99
N ALA A 220 -5.69 -0.10 -24.15
CA ALA A 220 -5.68 -0.79 -25.42
C ALA A 220 -4.35 -1.55 -25.61
N ILE A 221 -4.46 -2.80 -26.04
CA ILE A 221 -3.34 -3.67 -26.36
C ILE A 221 -3.47 -4.08 -27.82
N TYR A 222 -2.56 -3.56 -28.62
CA TYR A 222 -2.43 -3.80 -30.04
C TYR A 222 -1.47 -4.96 -30.33
N LYS A 223 -1.50 -5.49 -31.55
CA LYS A 223 -0.72 -6.69 -31.97
C LYS A 223 0.79 -6.56 -31.79
N ASP A 224 1.33 -5.36 -31.87
CA ASP A 224 2.74 -5.02 -31.69
C ASP A 224 3.15 -4.91 -30.21
N ASN A 225 2.18 -4.89 -29.28
CA ASN A 225 2.48 -4.87 -27.86
C ASN A 225 3.14 -6.19 -27.41
N PRO A 226 4.22 -6.14 -26.60
CA PRO A 226 4.93 -7.34 -26.15
C PRO A 226 4.06 -8.32 -25.35
N TYR A 227 2.96 -7.86 -24.76
CA TYR A 227 2.04 -8.70 -23.99
C TYR A 227 0.87 -9.24 -24.82
N PHE A 228 0.77 -8.88 -26.10
CA PHE A 228 -0.37 -9.26 -26.95
C PHE A 228 -0.64 -10.77 -26.93
N LYS A 229 0.40 -11.58 -27.17
CA LYS A 229 0.27 -13.04 -27.19
C LYS A 229 -0.21 -13.62 -25.86
N VAL A 230 0.22 -13.03 -24.74
CA VAL A 230 -0.21 -13.45 -23.40
C VAL A 230 -1.71 -13.16 -23.21
N ILE A 231 -2.18 -12.01 -23.68
CA ILE A 231 -3.59 -11.62 -23.56
C ILE A 231 -4.46 -12.43 -24.52
N ASP A 232 -3.98 -12.67 -25.74
CA ASP A 232 -4.65 -13.53 -26.72
C ASP A 232 -4.81 -14.96 -26.19
N ASP A 233 -3.76 -15.49 -25.55
CA ASP A 233 -3.84 -16.79 -24.89
C ASP A 233 -4.84 -16.79 -23.71
N LEU A 234 -4.80 -15.78 -22.84
CA LEU A 234 -5.79 -15.63 -21.77
C LEU A 234 -7.22 -15.48 -22.30
N TRP A 235 -7.40 -14.80 -23.43
CA TRP A 235 -8.71 -14.65 -24.08
C TRP A 235 -9.24 -16.00 -24.60
N ASN A 236 -8.39 -16.81 -25.21
CA ASN A 236 -8.81 -18.07 -25.82
C ASN A 236 -8.85 -19.25 -24.83
N HIS A 237 -7.93 -19.29 -23.87
CA HIS A 237 -7.67 -20.45 -23.01
C HIS A 237 -7.62 -20.11 -21.50
N GLY A 238 -7.77 -18.84 -21.12
CA GLY A 238 -7.70 -18.43 -19.71
C GLY A 238 -8.84 -19.01 -18.87
N ASN A 239 -8.62 -19.10 -17.56
CA ASN A 239 -9.65 -19.48 -16.61
C ASN A 239 -10.72 -18.39 -16.51
N VAL A 240 -11.83 -18.56 -17.21
CA VAL A 240 -12.94 -17.60 -17.31
C VAL A 240 -13.82 -17.68 -16.07
N ILE A 241 -14.02 -16.52 -15.44
CA ILE A 241 -14.94 -16.33 -14.30
C ILE A 241 -16.29 -15.82 -14.78
N LEU A 242 -16.29 -14.95 -15.79
CA LEU A 242 -17.49 -14.36 -16.36
C LEU A 242 -17.23 -13.99 -17.83
N HIS A 243 -18.22 -14.11 -18.70
CA HIS A 243 -18.12 -13.68 -20.09
C HIS A 243 -19.47 -13.22 -20.64
N LYS A 244 -19.43 -12.35 -21.64
CA LYS A 244 -20.60 -11.90 -22.40
C LYS A 244 -20.16 -11.65 -23.85
N TYR A 245 -20.93 -12.17 -24.80
CA TYR A 245 -20.71 -11.98 -26.23
C TYR A 245 -21.64 -10.90 -26.77
#